data_AF-A0A803L8H3-F1
#
_entry.id   AF-A0A803L8H3-F1
#
_cell.length_a   1.000
_cell.length_b   1.000
_cell.length_c   1.000
_cell.angle_alpha   90.00
_cell.angle_beta   90.00
_cell.angle_gamma   90.00
#
_symmetry.space_group_name_H-M   'P 1'
#
loop_
_entity.id
_entity.type
_entity.pdbx_description
1 polymer ?
#
loop_
_entity_poly.entity_id
_entity_poly.type
_entity_poly.pdbx_seq_one_letter_code
_entity_poly.pdbx_strand_id
1 'polypeptide(L)'
;YYALNGDLTSAHQLFDESPQRSIYLWNSIIRACAQVHDFKNAFHLFNQLLRSELCPDNFTFACILRACYENNDVEGVRLVNGGLVVSGLQMDSICGSSLVKAYSKLRFVDDASKVFNGVVDPDLATWNLLIRGYGYCGIRLYVVMVNVLWQLNLGRASNVNSSSRGYLIEVVHDFNCGVLAYTPWSDALYTGGLAEDVSSLYKQAQQNSLAQLSKVSLPGFPFTCADKGPLKGLSPRTKGVVTLARVPVALHSQISSTFKVPRKFALCLPSSSSSGYNGAVYFGGSPNYMSKSLITTPLIITPNSTAPIKPEGEVSIEYFIKALINVFVTKATAMKMTGVTSVAPFGACFSAKTVVSNAKTGPSVPIIDIIMDGKSPLLHNKNARWRIYGANSVVKVSENVMCLGFVDGGSSPTTSIVIGGKQMEDNLVEIDHETNKLGVTSSLLRMGTSCSKFKGI
;
A
#
# COMPACT_ATOMS: atom_id res chain seq x y z
N TYR A 1 44.11 -20.94 -16.12
CA TYR A 1 44.09 -20.13 -17.35
C TYR A 1 43.31 -20.83 -18.46
N TYR A 2 43.79 -21.95 -19.00
CA TYR A 2 43.10 -22.73 -20.05
C TYR A 2 41.63 -23.06 -19.73
N ALA A 3 41.38 -23.62 -18.54
CA ALA A 3 40.05 -23.90 -18.00
C ALA A 3 39.09 -22.70 -17.96
N LEU A 4 39.59 -21.47 -17.72
CA LEU A 4 38.77 -20.26 -17.67
C LEU A 4 38.44 -19.72 -19.07
N ASN A 5 39.24 -20.08 -20.07
CA ASN A 5 39.10 -19.64 -21.47
C ASN A 5 38.41 -20.70 -22.35
N GLY A 6 37.90 -21.79 -21.77
CA GLY A 6 37.18 -22.83 -22.51
C GLY A 6 38.08 -23.82 -23.27
N ASP A 7 39.41 -23.72 -23.15
CA ASP A 7 40.34 -24.69 -23.73
C ASP A 7 40.49 -25.90 -22.79
N LEU A 8 39.53 -26.82 -22.89
CA LEU A 8 39.47 -28.00 -22.03
C LEU A 8 40.58 -29.01 -22.35
N THR A 9 41.03 -29.10 -23.61
CA THR A 9 42.09 -30.01 -24.05
C THR A 9 43.42 -29.67 -23.39
N SER A 10 43.85 -28.41 -23.49
CA SER A 10 45.09 -27.95 -22.83
C SER A 10 44.96 -27.98 -21.31
N ALA A 11 43.75 -27.76 -20.77
CA ALA A 11 43.51 -27.87 -19.33
C ALA A 11 43.66 -29.32 -18.83
N HIS A 12 43.15 -30.31 -19.57
CA HIS A 12 43.34 -31.73 -19.26
C HIS A 12 44.80 -32.16 -19.38
N GLN A 13 45.47 -31.77 -20.46
CA GLN A 13 46.88 -32.09 -20.65
C GLN A 13 47.74 -31.58 -19.48
N LEU A 14 47.56 -30.31 -19.09
CA LEU A 14 48.27 -29.73 -17.96
C LEU A 14 47.90 -30.41 -16.63
N PHE A 15 46.64 -30.81 -16.47
CA PHE A 15 46.17 -31.54 -15.29
C PHE A 15 46.84 -32.92 -15.17
N ASP A 16 46.96 -33.63 -16.29
CA ASP A 16 47.54 -34.97 -16.35
C ASP A 16 49.06 -34.94 -16.15
N GLU A 17 49.75 -33.96 -16.75
CA GLU A 17 51.20 -33.75 -16.63
C GLU A 17 51.64 -33.22 -15.25
N SER A 18 50.72 -32.73 -14.42
CA SER A 18 51.05 -32.17 -13.11
C SER A 18 51.35 -33.27 -12.07
N PRO A 19 52.58 -33.33 -11.51
CA PRO A 19 52.98 -34.39 -10.58
C PRO A 19 52.36 -34.24 -9.18
N GLN A 20 51.97 -33.01 -8.79
CA GLN A 20 51.23 -32.75 -7.54
C GLN A 20 50.00 -31.90 -7.83
N ARG A 21 48.86 -32.58 -7.93
CA ARG A 21 47.57 -31.94 -8.22
C ARG A 21 46.99 -31.37 -6.93
N SER A 22 47.06 -30.05 -6.77
CA SER A 22 46.42 -29.37 -5.63
C SER A 22 44.89 -29.39 -5.76
N ILE A 23 44.18 -29.20 -4.64
CA ILE A 23 42.71 -29.09 -4.62
C ILE A 23 42.21 -27.98 -5.56
N TYR A 24 42.98 -26.90 -5.72
CA TYR A 24 42.68 -25.83 -6.67
C TYR A 24 42.70 -26.31 -8.13
N LEU A 25 43.65 -27.18 -8.49
CA LEU A 25 43.78 -27.72 -9.84
C LEU A 25 42.61 -28.66 -10.15
N TRP A 26 42.22 -29.50 -9.17
CA TRP A 26 41.01 -30.34 -9.23
C TRP A 26 39.73 -29.50 -9.41
N ASN A 27 39.52 -28.50 -8.56
CA ASN A 27 38.37 -27.60 -8.65
C ASN A 27 38.32 -26.86 -9.98
N SER A 28 39.48 -26.48 -10.52
CA SER A 28 39.57 -25.77 -11.80
C SER A 28 39.12 -26.62 -12.98
N ILE A 29 39.57 -27.87 -13.06
CA ILE A 29 39.20 -28.77 -14.17
C ILE A 29 37.75 -29.25 -14.03
N ILE A 30 37.30 -29.60 -12.82
CA ILE A 30 35.91 -30.01 -12.55
C ILE A 30 34.94 -28.89 -12.93
N ARG A 31 35.24 -27.64 -12.53
CA ARG A 31 34.45 -26.46 -12.90
C ARG A 31 34.39 -26.26 -14.41
N ALA A 32 35.50 -26.42 -15.12
CA ALA A 32 35.55 -26.26 -16.56
C ALA A 32 34.69 -27.32 -17.27
N CYS A 33 34.80 -28.59 -16.88
CA CYS A 33 33.93 -29.66 -17.40
C CYS A 33 32.45 -29.34 -17.16
N ALA A 34 32.08 -28.91 -15.95
CA ALA A 34 30.71 -28.53 -15.62
C ALA A 34 30.22 -27.32 -16.46
N GLN A 35 31.08 -26.34 -16.74
CA GLN A 35 30.73 -25.14 -17.52
C GLN A 35 30.47 -25.44 -19.01
N VAL A 36 31.16 -26.42 -19.59
CA VAL A 36 30.96 -26.84 -20.99
C VAL A 36 29.94 -27.98 -21.13
N HIS A 37 29.20 -28.28 -20.06
CA HIS A 37 28.20 -29.35 -19.98
C HIS A 37 28.77 -30.77 -20.20
N ASP A 38 30.07 -30.98 -19.98
CA ASP A 38 30.68 -32.31 -19.90
C ASP A 38 30.54 -32.89 -18.48
N PHE A 39 29.30 -33.18 -18.11
CA PHE A 39 28.96 -33.63 -16.76
C PHE A 39 29.59 -35.00 -16.44
N LYS A 40 29.72 -35.87 -17.44
CA LYS A 40 30.31 -37.20 -17.27
C LYS A 40 31.76 -37.11 -16.81
N ASN A 41 32.57 -36.25 -17.45
CA ASN A 41 33.95 -36.05 -17.01
C ASN A 41 34.02 -35.28 -15.68
N ALA A 42 33.12 -34.33 -15.42
CA ALA A 42 33.05 -33.64 -14.12
C ALA A 42 32.83 -34.63 -12.97
N PHE A 43 31.88 -35.57 -13.10
CA PHE A 43 31.64 -36.60 -12.09
C PHE A 43 32.76 -37.63 -12.03
N HIS A 44 33.37 -37.98 -13.16
CA HIS A 44 34.53 -38.89 -13.19
C HIS A 44 35.71 -38.31 -12.38
N LEU A 45 36.06 -37.04 -12.63
CA LEU A 45 37.12 -36.34 -11.93
C LEU A 45 36.81 -36.18 -10.43
N PHE A 46 35.55 -35.92 -10.07
CA PHE A 46 35.15 -35.89 -8.67
C PHE A 46 35.33 -37.24 -7.97
N ASN A 47 34.95 -38.33 -8.62
CA ASN A 47 35.16 -39.68 -8.08
C ASN A 47 36.65 -40.02 -7.94
N GLN A 48 37.50 -39.52 -8.84
CA GLN A 48 38.95 -39.65 -8.69
C GLN A 48 39.47 -38.83 -7.50
N LEU A 49 38.99 -37.59 -7.32
CA LEU A 49 39.34 -36.76 -6.17
C LEU A 49 38.94 -37.43 -4.85
N LEU A 50 37.74 -38.03 -4.77
CA LEU A 50 37.27 -38.77 -3.59
C LEU A 50 38.13 -39.99 -3.24
N ARG A 51 38.89 -40.54 -4.20
CA ARG A 51 39.82 -41.66 -4.00
C ARG A 51 41.26 -41.21 -3.78
N SER A 52 41.53 -39.92 -3.85
CA SER A 52 42.84 -39.34 -3.58
C SER A 52 43.02 -39.07 -2.08
N GLU A 53 44.23 -38.69 -1.68
CA GLU A 53 44.51 -38.26 -0.30
C GLU A 53 43.95 -36.86 0.02
N LEU A 54 43.37 -36.16 -0.97
CA LEU A 54 42.83 -34.83 -0.81
C LEU A 54 41.33 -34.87 -0.54
N CYS A 55 40.88 -34.06 0.41
CA CYS A 55 39.46 -33.91 0.71
C CYS A 55 38.81 -32.85 -0.21
N PRO A 56 37.60 -33.10 -0.73
CA PRO A 56 36.79 -32.07 -1.36
C PRO A 56 36.55 -30.89 -0.42
N ASP A 57 36.68 -29.67 -0.94
CA ASP A 57 36.36 -28.44 -0.22
C ASP A 57 34.99 -27.88 -0.64
N ASN A 58 34.60 -26.77 -0.03
CA ASN A 58 33.34 -26.08 -0.34
C ASN A 58 33.22 -25.68 -1.83
N PHE A 59 34.34 -25.32 -2.48
CA PHE A 59 34.37 -25.03 -3.91
C PHE A 59 34.21 -26.29 -4.76
N THR A 60 34.76 -27.43 -4.37
CA THR A 60 34.55 -28.72 -5.05
C THR A 60 33.07 -29.04 -5.10
N PHE A 61 32.39 -28.97 -3.95
CA PHE A 61 30.96 -29.26 -3.85
C PHE A 61 30.10 -28.26 -4.65
N ALA A 62 30.45 -26.97 -4.66
CA ALA A 62 29.77 -25.99 -5.49
C ALA A 62 29.88 -26.31 -7.00
N CYS A 63 31.04 -26.80 -7.46
CA CYS A 63 31.23 -27.20 -8.85
C CYS A 63 30.39 -28.43 -9.23
N ILE A 64 30.30 -29.42 -8.33
CA ILE A 64 29.51 -30.63 -8.58
C ILE A 64 28.02 -30.37 -8.47
N LEU A 65 27.57 -29.53 -7.53
CA LEU A 65 26.17 -29.08 -7.49
C LEU A 65 25.77 -28.40 -8.80
N ARG A 66 26.68 -27.62 -9.41
CA ARG A 66 26.47 -27.06 -10.76
C ARG A 66 26.30 -28.13 -11.81
N ALA A 67 27.18 -29.13 -11.86
CA ALA A 67 27.04 -30.24 -12.79
C ALA A 67 25.70 -30.96 -12.61
N CYS A 68 25.27 -31.21 -11.37
CA CYS A 68 23.99 -31.85 -11.08
C CYS A 68 22.78 -31.02 -11.55
N TYR A 69 22.69 -29.74 -11.15
CA TYR A 69 21.51 -28.94 -11.50
C TYR A 69 21.44 -28.57 -12.99
N GLU A 70 22.57 -28.46 -13.69
CA GLU A 70 22.60 -28.23 -15.15
C GLU A 70 22.31 -29.51 -15.95
N ASN A 71 22.56 -30.68 -15.36
CA ASN A 71 22.20 -31.99 -15.91
C ASN A 71 20.78 -32.46 -15.53
N ASN A 72 19.99 -31.63 -14.83
CA ASN A 72 18.69 -31.99 -14.25
C ASN A 72 18.72 -33.22 -13.30
N ASP A 73 19.86 -33.46 -12.65
CA ASP A 73 20.08 -34.63 -11.77
C ASP A 73 19.79 -34.30 -10.30
N VAL A 74 18.52 -34.46 -9.91
CA VAL A 74 18.03 -34.17 -8.55
C VAL A 74 18.61 -35.15 -7.51
N GLU A 75 18.77 -36.41 -7.89
CA GLU A 75 19.35 -37.43 -7.01
C GLU A 75 20.83 -37.13 -6.76
N GLY A 76 21.56 -36.68 -7.78
CA GLY A 76 22.91 -36.13 -7.63
C GLY A 76 22.97 -34.96 -6.64
N VAL A 77 22.04 -33.99 -6.72
CA VAL A 77 21.97 -32.89 -5.73
C VAL A 77 21.74 -33.41 -4.30
N ARG A 78 20.86 -34.40 -4.12
CA ARG A 78 20.58 -35.01 -2.80
C ARG A 78 21.78 -35.77 -2.25
N LEU A 79 22.49 -36.51 -3.09
CA LEU A 79 23.72 -37.22 -2.71
C LEU A 79 24.82 -36.24 -2.29
N VAL A 80 24.99 -35.16 -3.05
CA VAL A 80 25.95 -34.09 -2.71
C VAL A 80 25.56 -33.39 -1.41
N ASN A 81 24.27 -33.13 -1.19
CA ASN A 81 23.76 -32.58 0.07
C ASN A 81 24.11 -33.50 1.25
N GLY A 82 23.93 -34.82 1.11
CA GLY A 82 24.36 -35.80 2.12
C GLY A 82 25.89 -35.79 2.34
N GLY A 83 26.67 -35.68 1.27
CA GLY A 83 28.13 -35.56 1.34
C GLY A 83 28.59 -34.31 2.10
N LEU A 84 27.90 -33.18 1.94
CA LEU A 84 28.18 -31.94 2.68
C LEU A 84 27.95 -32.09 4.19
N VAL A 85 26.91 -32.85 4.58
CA VAL A 85 26.65 -33.17 6.00
C VAL A 85 27.80 -33.99 6.58
N VAL A 86 28.22 -35.05 5.87
CA VAL A 86 29.31 -35.94 6.31
C VAL A 86 30.65 -35.20 6.40
N SER A 87 30.92 -34.28 5.47
CA SER A 87 32.15 -33.48 5.45
C SER A 87 32.12 -32.29 6.44
N GLY A 88 31.03 -32.09 7.20
CA GLY A 88 30.89 -30.97 8.13
C GLY A 88 30.75 -29.60 7.46
N LEU A 89 30.46 -29.56 6.15
CA LEU A 89 30.32 -28.34 5.34
C LEU A 89 28.86 -27.91 5.16
N GLN A 90 27.92 -28.52 5.87
CA GLN A 90 26.49 -28.21 5.76
C GLN A 90 26.17 -26.74 6.06
N MET A 91 26.90 -26.12 6.99
CA MET A 91 26.71 -24.73 7.42
C MET A 91 27.59 -23.73 6.65
N ASP A 92 28.39 -24.20 5.68
CA ASP A 92 29.23 -23.33 4.86
C ASP A 92 28.37 -22.47 3.92
N SER A 93 28.63 -21.16 3.90
CA SER A 93 27.84 -20.20 3.13
C SER A 93 27.88 -20.44 1.61
N ILE A 94 29.02 -20.87 1.07
CA ILE A 94 29.20 -21.17 -0.36
C ILE A 94 28.41 -22.43 -0.72
N CYS A 95 28.47 -23.46 0.12
CA CYS A 95 27.72 -24.69 -0.05
C CYS A 95 26.21 -24.45 0.08
N GLY A 96 25.77 -23.72 1.10
CA GLY A 96 24.36 -23.34 1.32
C GLY A 96 23.78 -22.56 0.15
N SER A 97 24.48 -21.53 -0.33
CA SER A 97 24.08 -20.76 -1.52
C SER A 97 23.96 -21.64 -2.77
N SER A 98 24.92 -22.56 -2.95
CA SER A 98 24.96 -23.46 -4.10
C SER A 98 23.83 -24.48 -4.07
N LEU A 99 23.48 -25.00 -2.90
CA LEU A 99 22.34 -25.92 -2.70
C LEU A 99 21.00 -25.21 -2.92
N VAL A 100 20.81 -23.99 -2.37
CA VAL A 100 19.61 -23.18 -2.61
C VAL A 100 19.44 -22.92 -4.11
N LYS A 101 20.53 -22.59 -4.82
CA LYS A 101 20.52 -22.43 -6.27
C LYS A 101 20.17 -23.71 -7.01
N ALA A 102 20.75 -24.84 -6.62
CA ALA A 102 20.55 -26.14 -7.25
C ALA A 102 19.08 -26.59 -7.15
N TYR A 103 18.52 -26.62 -5.94
CA TYR A 103 17.13 -26.97 -5.71
C TYR A 103 16.16 -25.99 -6.38
N SER A 104 16.47 -24.69 -6.33
CA SER A 104 15.70 -23.64 -7.03
C SER A 104 15.65 -23.85 -8.55
N LYS A 105 16.79 -24.13 -9.19
CA LYS A 105 16.88 -24.38 -10.65
C LYS A 105 16.11 -25.63 -11.07
N LEU A 106 16.11 -26.65 -10.21
CA LEU A 106 15.41 -27.92 -10.45
C LEU A 106 13.92 -27.87 -10.06
N ARG A 107 13.41 -26.72 -9.59
CA ARG A 107 12.02 -26.50 -9.16
C ARG A 107 11.61 -27.26 -7.89
N PHE A 108 12.57 -27.66 -7.06
CA PHE A 108 12.33 -28.25 -5.74
C PHE A 108 12.42 -27.18 -4.65
N VAL A 109 11.51 -26.20 -4.71
CA VAL A 109 11.60 -24.99 -3.87
C VAL A 109 11.40 -25.27 -2.39
N ASP A 110 10.62 -26.28 -2.01
CA ASP A 110 10.48 -26.67 -0.60
C ASP A 110 11.82 -27.14 0.00
N ASP A 111 12.61 -27.90 -0.78
CA ASP A 111 13.94 -28.33 -0.36
C ASP A 111 14.93 -27.16 -0.39
N ALA A 112 14.80 -26.23 -1.35
CA ALA A 112 15.56 -24.98 -1.36
C ALA A 112 15.31 -24.14 -0.09
N SER A 113 14.05 -24.03 0.35
CA SER A 113 13.67 -23.31 1.56
C SER A 113 14.16 -23.99 2.84
N LYS A 114 14.13 -25.32 2.91
CA LYS A 114 14.72 -26.06 4.05
C LYS A 114 16.22 -25.79 4.17
N VAL A 115 16.95 -25.84 3.05
CA VAL A 115 18.38 -25.54 3.02
C VAL A 115 18.62 -24.08 3.42
N PHE A 116 17.85 -23.15 2.86
CA PHE A 116 17.96 -21.72 3.14
C PHE A 116 17.80 -21.42 4.64
N ASN A 117 16.84 -22.04 5.30
CA ASN A 117 16.62 -21.90 6.75
C ASN A 117 17.78 -22.44 7.61
N GLY A 118 18.64 -23.29 7.04
CA GLY A 118 19.87 -23.76 7.68
C GLY A 118 21.09 -22.88 7.44
N VAL A 119 21.03 -21.90 6.53
CA VAL A 119 22.18 -21.01 6.24
C VAL A 119 22.31 -19.95 7.34
N VAL A 120 23.49 -19.88 7.95
CA VAL A 120 23.82 -18.85 8.95
C VAL A 120 24.15 -17.55 8.21
N ASP A 121 23.39 -16.48 8.50
CA ASP A 121 23.53 -15.15 7.90
C ASP A 121 23.51 -15.17 6.35
N PRO A 122 22.37 -15.54 5.72
CA PRO A 122 22.28 -15.61 4.27
C PRO A 122 22.48 -14.23 3.64
N ASP A 123 23.45 -14.15 2.72
CA ASP A 123 23.77 -12.93 2.01
C ASP A 123 22.71 -12.59 0.95
N LEU A 124 22.79 -11.37 0.40
CA LEU A 124 21.86 -10.90 -0.63
C LEU A 124 21.81 -11.82 -1.87
N ALA A 125 22.92 -12.48 -2.20
CA ALA A 125 22.98 -13.41 -3.31
C ALA A 125 22.11 -14.66 -3.02
N THR A 126 22.19 -15.22 -1.82
CA THR A 126 21.39 -16.37 -1.36
C THR A 126 19.89 -16.03 -1.37
N TRP A 127 19.51 -14.86 -0.87
CA TRP A 127 18.13 -14.37 -0.94
C TRP A 127 17.60 -14.30 -2.38
N ASN A 128 18.37 -13.71 -3.28
CA ASN A 128 18.01 -13.60 -4.69
C ASN A 128 17.86 -14.96 -5.38
N LEU A 129 18.65 -15.96 -4.97
CA LEU A 129 18.55 -17.33 -5.50
C LEU A 129 17.24 -17.99 -5.09
N LEU A 130 16.86 -17.89 -3.81
CA LEU A 130 15.60 -18.43 -3.31
C LEU A 130 14.40 -17.78 -4.02
N ILE A 131 14.40 -16.44 -4.11
CA ILE A 131 13.36 -15.66 -4.81
C ILE A 131 13.21 -16.12 -6.27
N ARG A 132 14.34 -16.28 -6.98
CA ARG A 132 14.34 -16.80 -8.36
C ARG A 132 13.77 -18.21 -8.44
N GLY A 133 14.07 -19.07 -7.45
CA GLY A 133 13.54 -20.43 -7.35
C GLY A 133 12.02 -20.48 -7.34
N TYR A 134 11.40 -19.73 -6.44
CA TYR A 134 9.94 -19.56 -6.42
C TYR A 134 9.39 -19.06 -7.76
N GLY A 135 10.11 -18.12 -8.42
CA GLY A 135 9.78 -17.66 -9.76
C GLY A 135 9.78 -18.77 -10.83
N TYR A 136 10.70 -19.74 -10.76
CA TYR A 136 10.75 -20.90 -11.68
C TYR A 136 9.60 -21.90 -11.48
N CYS A 137 9.01 -21.96 -10.29
CA CYS A 137 7.85 -22.81 -10.00
C CYS A 137 6.51 -22.16 -10.39
N GLY A 138 6.51 -20.95 -10.95
CA GLY A 138 5.28 -20.20 -11.19
C GLY A 138 4.58 -19.73 -9.91
N ILE A 139 5.25 -19.87 -8.75
CA ILE A 139 4.78 -19.35 -7.47
C ILE A 139 5.08 -17.85 -7.49
N ARG A 140 4.04 -17.03 -7.64
CA ARG A 140 4.18 -15.56 -7.62
C ARG A 140 4.50 -15.10 -6.20
N LEU A 141 5.78 -14.91 -5.91
CA LEU A 141 6.25 -14.26 -4.70
C LEU A 141 5.96 -12.75 -4.73
N TYR A 142 5.33 -12.24 -3.67
CA TYR A 142 5.44 -10.84 -3.29
C TYR A 142 6.70 -10.68 -2.46
N VAL A 143 7.78 -10.21 -3.09
CA VAL A 143 8.97 -9.80 -2.36
C VAL A 143 8.75 -8.37 -1.89
N VAL A 144 8.39 -8.19 -0.61
CA VAL A 144 8.64 -6.90 0.05
C VAL A 144 10.16 -6.82 0.25
N MET A 145 10.83 -6.19 -0.71
CA MET A 145 12.24 -5.86 -0.58
C MET A 145 12.37 -4.69 0.41
N VAL A 146 12.30 -4.97 1.72
CA VAL A 146 12.71 -3.98 2.74
C VAL A 146 14.23 -3.93 2.73
N ASN A 147 14.79 -3.22 1.76
CA ASN A 147 16.17 -2.78 1.85
C ASN A 147 16.19 -1.60 2.83
N VAL A 148 16.69 -1.88 4.04
CA VAL A 148 17.21 -0.90 5.02
C VAL A 148 16.22 0.19 5.45
N LEU A 149 15.50 0.02 6.55
CA LEU A 149 15.15 1.14 7.46
C LEU A 149 14.74 0.64 8.88
N TRP A 150 15.37 -0.42 9.39
CA TRP A 150 15.17 -0.87 10.78
C TRP A 150 16.34 -0.53 11.72
N GLN A 151 17.30 0.29 11.32
CA GLN A 151 18.43 0.65 12.20
C GLN A 151 18.38 2.04 12.84
N LEU A 152 17.38 2.90 12.62
CA LEU A 152 17.37 4.24 13.25
C LEU A 152 15.98 4.77 13.65
N ASN A 153 15.20 4.08 14.48
CA ASN A 153 14.41 4.74 15.56
C ASN A 153 13.55 3.77 16.42
N LEU A 154 14.20 2.94 17.23
CA LEU A 154 13.72 2.70 18.59
C LEU A 154 14.65 3.45 19.55
N GLY A 155 14.49 4.76 19.59
CA GLY A 155 15.09 5.59 20.62
C GLY A 155 14.36 5.42 21.95
N ARG A 156 14.71 4.35 22.70
CA ARG A 156 14.92 4.27 24.16
C ARG A 156 14.59 2.88 24.73
N ALA A 157 15.61 2.02 24.81
CA ALA A 157 16.05 1.39 26.06
C ALA A 157 17.22 0.42 25.80
N SER A 158 18.42 0.83 26.26
CA SER A 158 19.54 0.03 26.81
C SER A 158 19.99 -1.29 26.13
N ASN A 159 21.27 -1.28 25.72
CA ASN A 159 22.22 -2.40 25.64
C ASN A 159 21.75 -3.71 25.01
N VAL A 160 21.90 -3.83 23.68
CA VAL A 160 22.06 -5.13 23.03
C VAL A 160 23.20 -5.02 22.00
N ASN A 161 24.19 -5.90 22.14
CA ASN A 161 25.35 -6.00 21.27
C ASN A 161 24.96 -6.24 19.80
N SER A 162 25.72 -5.61 18.92
CA SER A 162 25.68 -5.72 17.47
C SER A 162 26.00 -7.14 16.96
N SER A 163 25.04 -7.83 16.30
CA SER A 163 25.30 -8.78 15.18
C SER A 163 24.04 -9.57 14.73
N SER A 164 22.93 -8.92 14.38
CA SER A 164 21.81 -9.63 13.73
C SER A 164 21.03 -8.70 12.80
N ARG A 165 21.33 -8.76 11.50
CA ARG A 165 20.48 -8.20 10.44
C ARG A 165 19.41 -9.24 10.09
N GLY A 166 18.31 -9.26 10.84
CA GLY A 166 17.18 -10.12 10.53
C GLY A 166 16.35 -9.55 9.38
N TYR A 167 16.20 -10.32 8.30
CA TYR A 167 15.19 -10.07 7.26
C TYR A 167 13.96 -10.93 7.59
N LEU A 168 12.81 -10.30 7.82
CA LEU A 168 11.55 -10.99 8.09
C LEU A 168 10.79 -11.13 6.77
N ILE A 169 10.73 -12.35 6.22
CA ILE A 169 9.89 -12.68 5.07
C ILE A 169 8.76 -13.58 5.56
N GLU A 170 7.53 -13.06 5.60
CA GLU A 170 6.34 -13.90 5.70
C GLU A 170 6.07 -14.54 4.33
N VAL A 171 6.35 -15.83 4.21
CA VAL A 171 5.93 -16.63 3.05
C VAL A 171 4.47 -17.01 3.28
N VAL A 172 3.55 -16.23 2.72
CA VAL A 172 2.12 -16.59 2.72
C VAL A 172 1.93 -17.72 1.71
N HIS A 173 1.55 -18.90 2.20
CA HIS A 173 1.39 -20.13 1.42
C HIS A 173 0.11 -20.22 0.58
N ASP A 174 -0.71 -19.17 0.55
CA ASP A 174 -2.00 -19.22 -0.14
C ASP A 174 -1.94 -18.63 -1.55
N PHE A 175 -2.53 -19.34 -2.50
CA PHE A 175 -2.56 -19.12 -3.95
C PHE A 175 -3.23 -17.81 -4.42
N ASN A 176 -3.31 -16.77 -3.59
CA ASN A 176 -3.94 -15.49 -3.93
C ASN A 176 -2.89 -14.39 -4.11
N CYS A 177 -3.12 -13.52 -5.09
CA CYS A 177 -2.31 -12.31 -5.25
C CYS A 177 -2.41 -11.45 -3.98
N GLY A 178 -1.30 -11.21 -3.28
CA GLY A 178 -1.24 -10.32 -2.13
C GLY A 178 -1.48 -8.86 -2.52
N VAL A 179 -2.33 -8.17 -1.78
CA VAL A 179 -2.60 -6.74 -1.93
C VAL A 179 -2.25 -6.05 -0.62
N LEU A 180 -1.55 -4.92 -0.70
CA LEU A 180 -1.31 -4.04 0.43
C LEU A 180 -2.43 -3.00 0.51
N ALA A 181 -3.19 -3.03 1.60
CA ALA A 181 -4.24 -2.07 1.91
C ALA A 181 -3.74 -1.06 2.95
N TYR A 182 -3.68 0.21 2.57
CA TYR A 182 -3.38 1.31 3.49
C TYR A 182 -4.66 1.82 4.18
N THR A 183 -4.59 2.02 5.49
CA THR A 183 -5.68 2.64 6.27
C THR A 183 -5.28 4.01 6.82
N PRO A 184 -5.90 5.11 6.33
CA PRO A 184 -5.53 6.46 6.75
C PRO A 184 -5.79 6.79 8.22
N TRP A 185 -6.75 6.11 8.88
CA TRP A 185 -7.09 6.40 10.28
C TRP A 185 -6.18 5.69 11.30
N SER A 186 -5.52 4.60 10.91
CA SER A 186 -4.58 3.87 11.79
C SER A 186 -3.12 3.98 11.34
N ASP A 187 -2.87 4.70 10.24
CA ASP A 187 -1.57 4.89 9.60
C ASP A 187 -0.80 3.57 9.44
N ALA A 188 -1.50 2.55 8.94
CA ALA A 188 -0.98 1.18 8.86
C ALA A 188 -1.28 0.56 7.49
N LEU A 189 -0.34 -0.29 7.06
CA LEU A 189 -0.45 -1.16 5.90
C LEU A 189 -0.82 -2.56 6.36
N TYR A 190 -1.79 -3.17 5.67
CA TYR A 190 -2.22 -4.53 5.93
C TYR A 190 -2.08 -5.36 4.65
N THR A 191 -1.57 -6.58 4.81
CA THR A 191 -1.55 -7.58 3.75
C THR A 191 -2.91 -8.25 3.68
N GLY A 192 -3.36 -8.54 2.46
CA GLY A 192 -4.59 -9.29 2.25
C GLY A 192 -4.59 -10.03 0.92
N GLY A 193 -5.39 -11.08 0.81
CA GLY A 193 -5.55 -11.83 -0.43
C GLY A 193 -6.51 -11.15 -1.39
N LEU A 194 -6.15 -11.06 -2.66
CA LEU A 194 -7.08 -10.66 -3.73
C LEU A 194 -8.16 -11.73 -3.90
N ALA A 195 -9.40 -11.29 -4.01
CA ALA A 195 -10.57 -12.11 -4.27
C ALA A 195 -11.49 -11.40 -5.26
N GLU A 196 -12.39 -12.15 -5.89
CA GLU A 196 -13.42 -11.64 -6.77
C GLU A 196 -14.76 -12.22 -6.35
N ASP A 197 -15.80 -11.39 -6.29
CA ASP A 197 -17.17 -11.82 -6.01
C ASP A 197 -18.17 -10.88 -6.68
N VAL A 198 -19.46 -11.22 -6.61
CA VAL A 198 -20.54 -10.41 -7.18
C VAL A 198 -20.92 -9.30 -6.20
N SER A 199 -20.78 -8.05 -6.65
CA SER A 199 -21.32 -6.90 -5.93
C SER A 199 -22.68 -6.51 -6.50
N SER A 200 -23.62 -6.09 -5.63
CA SER A 200 -24.96 -5.64 -6.04
C SER A 200 -25.10 -4.15 -5.85
N LEU A 201 -25.59 -3.46 -6.87
CA LEU A 201 -25.80 -2.01 -6.90
C LEU A 201 -27.25 -1.69 -7.30
N TYR A 202 -27.68 -0.46 -7.10
CA TYR A 202 -28.99 0.01 -7.55
C TYR A 202 -28.83 0.99 -8.72
N LYS A 203 -29.44 0.68 -9.86
CA LYS A 203 -29.56 1.59 -10.98
C LYS A 203 -30.80 2.47 -10.78
N GLN A 204 -30.60 3.77 -10.86
CA GLN A 204 -31.69 4.75 -10.83
C GLN A 204 -32.14 5.09 -12.25
N ALA A 205 -33.38 4.75 -12.60
CA ALA A 205 -34.00 5.20 -13.85
C ALA A 205 -34.68 6.56 -13.62
N GLN A 206 -34.39 7.54 -14.47
CA GLN A 206 -35.14 8.80 -14.50
C GLN A 206 -36.34 8.65 -15.45
N GLN A 207 -37.43 8.05 -14.95
CA GLN A 207 -38.74 8.13 -15.59
C GLN A 207 -39.74 8.70 -14.58
N ASN A 208 -40.34 9.85 -14.92
CA ASN A 208 -41.46 10.49 -14.24
C ASN A 208 -41.31 10.69 -12.71
N SER A 209 -40.61 11.74 -12.28
CA SER A 209 -40.65 12.35 -10.91
C SER A 209 -40.33 11.44 -9.71
N LEU A 210 -40.28 10.12 -9.89
CA LEU A 210 -40.12 9.08 -8.91
C LEU A 210 -38.92 8.25 -9.35
N ALA A 211 -37.87 8.30 -8.54
CA ALA A 211 -36.69 7.48 -8.76
C ALA A 211 -37.03 6.00 -8.62
N GLN A 212 -37.14 5.28 -9.73
CA GLN A 212 -37.24 3.81 -9.69
C GLN A 212 -35.83 3.23 -9.57
N LEU A 213 -35.62 2.44 -8.52
CA LEU A 213 -34.36 1.73 -8.26
C LEU A 213 -34.51 0.28 -8.70
N SER A 214 -33.65 -0.17 -9.62
CA SER A 214 -33.53 -1.57 -10.00
C SER A 214 -32.18 -2.13 -9.60
N LYS A 215 -32.16 -3.36 -9.07
CA LYS A 215 -30.92 -4.01 -8.67
C LYS A 215 -30.14 -4.45 -9.90
N VAL A 216 -28.83 -4.20 -9.91
CA VAL A 216 -27.90 -4.60 -10.97
C VAL A 216 -26.69 -5.27 -10.33
N SER A 217 -26.19 -6.32 -10.97
CA SER A 217 -25.02 -7.07 -10.50
C SER A 217 -23.76 -6.59 -11.22
N LEU A 218 -22.69 -6.42 -10.45
CA LEU A 218 -21.32 -6.21 -10.89
C LEU A 218 -20.56 -7.53 -10.68
N PRO A 219 -20.52 -8.43 -11.67
CA PRO A 219 -19.83 -9.71 -11.56
C PRO A 219 -18.31 -9.52 -11.53
N GLY A 220 -17.60 -10.38 -10.82
CA GLY A 220 -16.14 -10.38 -10.77
C GLY A 220 -15.57 -9.08 -10.20
N PHE A 221 -16.22 -8.50 -9.19
CA PHE A 221 -15.72 -7.30 -8.55
C PHE A 221 -14.47 -7.65 -7.72
N PRO A 222 -13.28 -7.11 -8.06
CA PRO A 222 -12.07 -7.42 -7.32
C PRO A 222 -12.06 -6.69 -5.98
N PHE A 223 -11.73 -7.40 -4.91
CA PHE A 223 -11.57 -6.85 -3.57
C PHE A 223 -10.47 -7.59 -2.80
N THR A 224 -10.09 -7.06 -1.64
CA THR A 224 -9.07 -7.68 -0.78
C THR A 224 -9.71 -8.22 0.48
N CYS A 225 -9.49 -9.51 0.74
CA CYS A 225 -9.74 -10.11 2.04
C CYS A 225 -8.59 -9.73 2.98
N ALA A 226 -8.89 -9.10 4.10
CA ALA A 226 -7.92 -8.75 5.13
C ALA A 226 -8.45 -9.14 6.51
N ASP A 227 -7.54 -9.29 7.47
CA ASP A 227 -7.90 -9.50 8.87
C ASP A 227 -8.67 -8.30 9.44
N LYS A 228 -9.06 -8.35 10.72
CA LYS A 228 -9.79 -7.25 11.36
C LYS A 228 -8.92 -6.01 11.62
N GLY A 229 -7.60 -6.09 11.40
CA GLY A 229 -6.64 -5.00 11.60
C GLY A 229 -7.06 -3.67 10.99
N PRO A 230 -7.34 -3.60 9.67
CA PRO A 230 -7.86 -2.41 8.99
C PRO A 230 -9.08 -1.80 9.68
N LEU A 231 -9.95 -2.59 10.29
CA LEU A 231 -11.22 -2.10 10.85
C LEU A 231 -11.05 -1.41 12.20
N LYS A 232 -9.84 -1.41 12.79
CA LYS A 232 -9.56 -0.76 14.07
C LYS A 232 -9.82 0.75 13.98
N GLY A 233 -10.67 1.27 14.86
CA GLY A 233 -11.07 2.70 14.87
C GLY A 233 -12.34 3.01 14.08
N LEU A 234 -12.90 2.04 13.35
CA LEU A 234 -14.19 2.18 12.67
C LEU A 234 -15.36 1.71 13.56
N SER A 235 -16.59 1.98 13.13
CA SER A 235 -17.81 1.49 13.80
C SER A 235 -17.79 -0.03 13.96
N PRO A 236 -18.26 -0.61 15.10
CA PRO A 236 -18.28 -2.06 15.32
C PRO A 236 -19.09 -2.86 14.28
N ARG A 237 -20.01 -2.19 13.56
CA ARG A 237 -20.81 -2.82 12.49
C ARG A 237 -20.08 -2.89 11.16
N THR A 238 -18.99 -2.13 11.00
CA THR A 238 -18.22 -2.10 9.75
C THR A 238 -17.53 -3.44 9.51
N LYS A 239 -17.67 -3.97 8.29
CA LYS A 239 -17.07 -5.25 7.87
C LYS A 239 -15.96 -5.10 6.83
N GLY A 240 -15.80 -3.90 6.27
CA GLY A 240 -14.87 -3.61 5.20
C GLY A 240 -14.83 -2.12 4.89
N VAL A 241 -13.95 -1.76 3.96
CA VAL A 241 -13.73 -0.38 3.53
C VAL A 241 -13.79 -0.34 2.01
N VAL A 242 -14.51 0.63 1.46
CA VAL A 242 -14.60 0.86 0.02
C VAL A 242 -13.69 2.02 -0.36
N THR A 243 -12.80 1.80 -1.31
CA THR A 243 -11.92 2.86 -1.83
C THR A 243 -12.55 3.59 -3.01
N LEU A 244 -12.47 4.93 -2.96
CA LEU A 244 -12.83 5.83 -4.05
C LEU A 244 -11.62 6.57 -4.62
N ALA A 245 -10.41 6.07 -4.35
CA ALA A 245 -9.18 6.63 -4.89
C ALA A 245 -9.11 6.49 -6.42
N ARG A 246 -8.23 7.26 -7.07
CA ARG A 246 -8.02 7.22 -8.52
C ARG A 246 -7.18 6.01 -8.94
N VAL A 247 -7.68 4.80 -8.72
CA VAL A 247 -7.01 3.53 -9.08
C VAL A 247 -7.95 2.63 -9.89
N PRO A 248 -7.44 1.72 -10.75
CA PRO A 248 -8.27 0.86 -11.58
C PRO A 248 -9.22 -0.05 -10.79
N VAL A 249 -8.79 -0.52 -9.61
CA VAL A 249 -9.56 -1.43 -8.74
C VAL A 249 -10.56 -0.71 -7.83
N ALA A 250 -10.61 0.62 -7.83
CA ALA A 250 -11.57 1.37 -7.03
C ALA A 250 -13.00 1.15 -7.53
N LEU A 251 -13.98 1.24 -6.61
CA LEU A 251 -15.37 0.92 -6.91
C LEU A 251 -15.92 1.74 -8.10
N HIS A 252 -15.65 3.06 -8.13
CA HIS A 252 -16.10 3.91 -9.24
C HIS A 252 -15.47 3.54 -10.59
N SER A 253 -14.19 3.14 -10.60
CA SER A 253 -13.49 2.72 -11.83
C SER A 253 -14.08 1.42 -12.38
N GLN A 254 -14.37 0.45 -11.50
CA GLN A 254 -14.99 -0.82 -11.86
C GLN A 254 -16.41 -0.62 -12.41
N ILE A 255 -17.22 0.20 -11.73
CA ILE A 255 -18.58 0.55 -12.18
C ILE A 255 -18.55 1.25 -13.55
N SER A 256 -17.67 2.24 -13.71
CA SER A 256 -17.51 2.97 -14.97
C SER A 256 -17.12 2.05 -16.12
N SER A 257 -16.16 1.14 -15.90
CA SER A 257 -15.72 0.18 -16.92
C SER A 257 -16.81 -0.81 -17.33
N THR A 258 -17.52 -1.37 -16.34
CA THR A 258 -18.54 -2.42 -16.57
C THR A 258 -19.82 -1.86 -17.17
N PHE A 259 -20.34 -0.75 -16.63
CA PHE A 259 -21.62 -0.19 -17.07
C PHE A 259 -21.47 0.94 -18.11
N LYS A 260 -20.25 1.24 -18.54
CA LYS A 260 -19.93 2.31 -19.52
C LYS A 260 -20.51 3.66 -19.12
N VAL A 261 -20.51 3.95 -17.83
CA VAL A 261 -20.90 5.27 -17.29
C VAL A 261 -19.66 6.16 -17.15
N PRO A 262 -19.82 7.49 -17.20
CA PRO A 262 -18.69 8.41 -17.05
C PRO A 262 -17.87 8.14 -15.79
N ARG A 263 -16.54 8.29 -15.86
CA ARG A 263 -15.61 8.07 -14.75
C ARG A 263 -15.63 9.24 -13.77
N LYS A 264 -16.78 9.43 -13.15
CA LYS A 264 -17.01 10.41 -12.10
C LYS A 264 -18.01 9.89 -11.08
N PHE A 265 -17.94 10.41 -9.88
CA PHE A 265 -18.89 10.06 -8.82
C PHE A 265 -19.23 11.29 -7.97
N ALA A 266 -20.40 11.27 -7.35
CA ALA A 266 -20.82 12.33 -6.44
C ALA A 266 -21.21 11.77 -5.07
N LEU A 267 -20.74 12.43 -4.02
CA LEU A 267 -21.00 12.11 -2.63
C LEU A 267 -22.03 13.08 -2.06
N CYS A 268 -23.00 12.55 -1.32
CA CYS A 268 -23.94 13.33 -0.52
C CYS A 268 -24.03 12.71 0.87
N LEU A 269 -23.25 13.25 1.83
CA LEU A 269 -23.17 12.72 3.19
C LEU A 269 -24.24 13.39 4.07
N PRO A 270 -25.02 12.63 4.86
CA PRO A 270 -26.03 13.21 5.74
C PRO A 270 -25.38 13.69 7.05
N SER A 271 -25.90 14.77 7.62
CA SER A 271 -25.46 15.29 8.93
C SER A 271 -26.07 14.55 10.14
N SER A 272 -27.12 13.75 9.94
CA SER A 272 -27.77 12.96 11.00
C SER A 272 -27.43 11.48 10.88
N SER A 273 -27.14 10.86 12.03
CA SER A 273 -26.92 9.41 12.18
C SER A 273 -28.17 8.64 12.63
N SER A 274 -29.32 9.31 12.75
CA SER A 274 -30.58 8.65 13.13
C SER A 274 -31.01 7.63 12.07
N SER A 275 -31.50 6.46 12.52
CA SER A 275 -32.01 5.40 11.65
C SER A 275 -33.05 5.95 10.65
N GLY A 276 -32.77 5.82 9.35
CA GLY A 276 -33.64 6.28 8.27
C GLY A 276 -33.09 7.46 7.45
N TYR A 277 -32.00 8.09 7.86
CA TYR A 277 -31.37 9.23 7.17
C TYR A 277 -30.12 8.76 6.43
N ASN A 278 -30.29 8.09 5.29
CA ASN A 278 -29.18 7.56 4.51
C ASN A 278 -28.57 8.62 3.59
N GLY A 279 -27.26 8.61 3.44
CA GLY A 279 -26.56 9.35 2.40
C GLY A 279 -26.69 8.68 1.04
N ALA A 280 -26.04 9.29 0.05
CA ALA A 280 -26.00 8.77 -1.30
C ALA A 280 -24.59 8.86 -1.90
N VAL A 281 -24.22 7.81 -2.63
CA VAL A 281 -23.10 7.85 -3.58
C VAL A 281 -23.66 7.59 -4.97
N TYR A 282 -23.39 8.50 -5.90
CA TYR A 282 -23.80 8.39 -7.30
C TYR A 282 -22.58 8.09 -8.17
N PHE A 283 -22.64 7.02 -8.96
CA PHE A 283 -21.62 6.67 -9.94
C PHE A 283 -22.10 7.03 -11.34
N GLY A 284 -21.21 7.58 -12.18
CA GLY A 284 -21.58 8.20 -13.46
C GLY A 284 -21.87 9.70 -13.37
N GLY A 285 -21.88 10.25 -12.16
CA GLY A 285 -22.09 11.67 -11.87
C GLY A 285 -23.32 11.94 -11.01
N SER A 286 -23.43 13.19 -10.59
CA SER A 286 -24.59 13.68 -9.85
C SER A 286 -25.86 13.72 -10.72
N PRO A 287 -27.05 13.62 -10.11
CA PRO A 287 -28.30 13.78 -10.84
C PRO A 287 -28.40 15.13 -11.55
N ASN A 288 -28.97 15.14 -12.76
CA ASN A 288 -29.07 16.32 -13.64
C ASN A 288 -29.64 17.59 -12.99
N TYR A 289 -30.54 17.45 -12.01
CA TYR A 289 -31.13 18.60 -11.32
C TYR A 289 -30.17 19.24 -10.30
N MET A 290 -29.17 18.51 -9.79
CA MET A 290 -28.14 19.04 -8.89
C MET A 290 -26.86 19.46 -9.63
N SER A 291 -26.53 18.80 -10.75
CA SER A 291 -25.29 19.07 -11.49
C SER A 291 -25.21 20.52 -12.01
N LYS A 292 -26.35 21.15 -12.29
CA LYS A 292 -26.44 22.56 -12.75
C LYS A 292 -25.99 23.59 -11.70
N SER A 293 -25.92 23.21 -10.42
CA SER A 293 -25.56 24.10 -9.31
C SER A 293 -24.14 23.87 -8.80
N LEU A 294 -23.33 23.05 -9.49
CA LEU A 294 -21.96 22.76 -9.10
C LEU A 294 -21.04 23.95 -9.38
N ILE A 295 -20.35 24.41 -8.34
CA ILE A 295 -19.19 25.29 -8.44
C ILE A 295 -17.98 24.38 -8.65
N THR A 296 -17.22 24.59 -9.72
CA THR A 296 -16.13 23.68 -10.11
C THR A 296 -14.75 24.31 -9.97
N THR A 297 -13.77 23.48 -9.66
CA THR A 297 -12.34 23.81 -9.64
C THR A 297 -11.53 22.67 -10.25
N PRO A 298 -10.38 22.93 -10.88
CA PRO A 298 -9.49 21.87 -11.34
C PRO A 298 -9.05 20.97 -10.18
N LEU A 299 -9.06 19.65 -10.40
CA LEU A 299 -8.51 18.66 -9.50
C LEU A 299 -7.01 18.55 -9.76
N ILE A 300 -6.19 19.05 -8.82
CA ILE A 300 -4.74 18.86 -8.86
C ILE A 300 -4.42 17.48 -8.31
N ILE A 301 -3.65 16.71 -9.07
CA ILE A 301 -3.19 15.37 -8.68
C ILE A 301 -1.79 15.54 -8.12
N THR A 302 -1.57 15.13 -6.88
CA THR A 302 -0.23 15.09 -6.29
C THR A 302 0.60 14.03 -7.01
N PRO A 303 1.84 14.33 -7.44
CA PRO A 303 2.71 13.34 -8.08
C PRO A 303 3.13 12.22 -7.11
N ASN A 304 3.10 12.52 -5.80
CA ASN A 304 3.41 11.57 -4.73
C ASN A 304 2.14 10.95 -4.14
N SER A 305 2.24 9.68 -3.76
CA SER A 305 1.18 8.97 -3.05
C SER A 305 0.93 9.62 -1.69
N THR A 306 -0.34 9.77 -1.31
CA THR A 306 -0.73 10.20 0.05
C THR A 306 -0.74 9.04 1.06
N ALA A 307 -0.53 7.79 0.59
CA ALA A 307 -0.16 6.67 1.45
C ALA A 307 1.26 6.92 2.01
N PRO A 308 1.62 6.39 3.19
CA PRO A 308 2.72 6.88 4.03
C PRO A 308 4.10 6.38 3.54
N ILE A 309 4.26 6.23 2.23
CA ILE A 309 5.59 6.16 1.61
C ILE A 309 6.00 7.62 1.42
N LYS A 310 6.53 8.24 2.49
CA LYS A 310 7.10 9.59 2.40
C LYS A 310 8.30 9.51 1.45
N PRO A 311 8.30 10.17 0.27
CA PRO A 311 9.56 10.58 -0.31
C PRO A 311 10.15 11.65 0.64
N GLU A 312 11.38 11.44 1.11
CA GLU A 312 12.14 12.53 1.72
C GLU A 312 12.12 13.72 0.75
N GLY A 313 11.58 14.87 1.18
CA GLY A 313 11.78 16.11 0.41
C GLY A 313 10.79 17.24 0.60
N GLU A 314 9.51 17.00 0.86
CA GLU A 314 8.52 18.10 0.82
C GLU A 314 7.56 18.05 2.02
N VAL A 315 8.02 18.61 3.13
CA VAL A 315 7.13 18.97 4.25
C VAL A 315 6.34 20.20 3.82
N SER A 316 5.02 20.20 4.01
CA SER A 316 4.27 21.45 3.87
C SER A 316 4.69 22.43 4.96
N ILE A 317 5.30 23.55 4.56
CA ILE A 317 5.82 24.60 5.45
C ILE A 317 4.68 25.54 5.93
N GLU A 318 3.49 25.42 5.37
CA GLU A 318 2.39 26.35 5.63
C GLU A 318 1.43 25.84 6.72
N TYR A 319 1.63 26.33 7.93
CA TYR A 319 0.80 26.02 9.10
C TYR A 319 -0.41 26.97 9.22
N PHE A 320 -1.48 26.67 8.48
CA PHE A 320 -2.67 27.54 8.39
C PHE A 320 -3.62 27.47 9.59
N ILE A 321 -3.58 26.38 10.36
CA ILE A 321 -4.62 26.09 11.35
C ILE A 321 -4.69 27.15 12.46
N LYS A 322 -3.54 27.63 12.96
CA LYS A 322 -3.49 28.68 13.99
C LYS A 322 -4.00 30.03 13.48
N ALA A 323 -3.67 30.39 12.24
CA ALA A 323 -4.18 31.61 11.62
C ALA A 323 -5.71 31.55 11.45
N LEU A 324 -6.23 30.41 10.98
CA LEU A 324 -7.67 30.17 10.85
C LEU A 324 -8.38 30.29 12.19
N ILE A 325 -7.88 29.61 13.23
CA ILE A 325 -8.44 29.66 14.58
C ILE A 325 -8.46 31.09 15.12
N ASN A 326 -7.34 31.82 15.01
CA ASN A 326 -7.25 33.20 15.51
C ASN A 326 -8.26 34.13 14.83
N VAL A 327 -8.35 34.09 13.50
CA VAL A 327 -9.31 34.91 12.74
C VAL A 327 -10.74 34.54 13.10
N PHE A 328 -11.03 33.25 13.25
CA PHE A 328 -12.35 32.76 13.61
C PHE A 328 -12.76 33.25 15.01
N VAL A 329 -11.87 33.13 16.01
CA VAL A 329 -12.11 33.58 17.39
C VAL A 329 -12.34 35.10 17.43
N THR A 330 -11.55 35.89 16.71
CA THR A 330 -11.74 37.34 16.62
C THR A 330 -13.11 37.70 16.07
N LYS A 331 -13.54 37.05 14.97
CA LYS A 331 -14.87 37.28 14.39
C LYS A 331 -15.99 36.78 15.30
N ALA A 332 -15.81 35.64 15.96
CA ALA A 332 -16.79 35.09 16.91
C ALA A 332 -16.99 36.02 18.11
N THR A 333 -15.92 36.62 18.61
CA THR A 333 -15.97 37.62 19.70
C THR A 333 -16.74 38.86 19.27
N ALA A 334 -16.52 39.35 18.04
CA ALA A 334 -17.30 40.45 17.46
C ALA A 334 -18.79 40.11 17.29
N MET A 335 -19.13 38.82 17.13
CA MET A 335 -20.50 38.29 17.12
C MET A 335 -21.06 38.03 18.53
N LYS A 336 -20.38 38.46 19.60
CA LYS A 336 -20.76 38.26 21.01
C LYS A 336 -20.82 36.79 21.45
N MET A 337 -20.07 35.90 20.82
CA MET A 337 -19.92 34.53 21.26
C MET A 337 -18.94 34.47 22.44
N THR A 338 -19.29 33.75 23.51
CA THR A 338 -18.40 33.58 24.67
C THR A 338 -17.48 32.39 24.47
N GLY A 339 -16.17 32.63 24.43
CA GLY A 339 -15.16 31.57 24.41
C GLY A 339 -15.17 30.75 25.71
N VAL A 340 -14.90 29.46 25.61
CA VAL A 340 -14.74 28.55 26.75
C VAL A 340 -13.44 27.76 26.57
N THR A 341 -13.02 27.05 27.61
CA THR A 341 -11.85 26.17 27.55
C THR A 341 -11.98 25.18 26.39
N SER A 342 -10.95 25.08 25.57
CA SER A 342 -10.92 24.18 24.43
C SER A 342 -11.01 22.72 24.89
N VAL A 343 -11.80 21.92 24.16
CA VAL A 343 -11.97 20.49 24.40
C VAL A 343 -11.23 19.74 23.30
N ALA A 344 -10.29 18.87 23.68
CA ALA A 344 -9.53 18.08 22.72
C ALA A 344 -10.47 17.24 21.83
N PRO A 345 -10.19 17.12 20.52
CA PRO A 345 -9.01 17.59 19.79
C PRO A 345 -9.12 19.03 19.22
N PHE A 346 -10.12 19.81 19.62
CA PHE A 346 -10.43 21.10 19.01
C PHE A 346 -9.61 22.24 19.61
N GLY A 347 -9.17 23.18 18.75
CA GLY A 347 -8.35 24.32 19.17
C GLY A 347 -9.12 25.52 19.74
N ALA A 348 -10.43 25.65 19.42
CA ALA A 348 -11.27 26.74 19.92
C ALA A 348 -12.72 26.30 20.17
N CYS A 349 -13.26 26.67 21.33
CA CYS A 349 -14.61 26.32 21.75
C CYS A 349 -15.36 27.53 22.32
N PHE A 350 -16.69 27.47 22.23
CA PHE A 350 -17.61 28.54 22.61
C PHE A 350 -18.81 27.98 23.39
N SER A 351 -19.38 28.82 24.25
CA SER A 351 -20.60 28.52 24.99
C SER A 351 -21.79 28.45 24.04
N ALA A 352 -22.43 27.28 23.94
CA ALA A 352 -23.61 27.04 23.12
C ALA A 352 -24.76 28.01 23.43
N LYS A 353 -24.85 28.51 24.67
CA LYS A 353 -25.87 29.49 25.11
C LYS A 353 -25.79 30.81 24.35
N THR A 354 -24.60 31.18 23.88
CA THR A 354 -24.36 32.42 23.14
C THR A 354 -24.46 32.25 21.64
N VAL A 355 -24.59 31.01 21.16
CA VAL A 355 -24.66 30.70 19.74
C VAL A 355 -26.10 30.47 19.32
N VAL A 356 -26.63 31.38 18.50
CA VAL A 356 -28.00 31.27 17.96
C VAL A 356 -28.07 30.06 17.03
N SER A 357 -28.87 29.06 17.40
CA SER A 357 -28.94 27.77 16.70
C SER A 357 -30.06 27.67 15.64
N ASN A 358 -30.81 28.75 15.41
CA ASN A 358 -32.04 28.74 14.62
C ASN A 358 -31.85 29.05 13.11
N ALA A 359 -30.62 29.01 12.58
CA ALA A 359 -30.42 29.22 11.15
C ALA A 359 -30.53 27.89 10.39
N LYS A 360 -31.14 27.94 9.19
CA LYS A 360 -31.29 26.78 8.30
C LYS A 360 -29.96 26.05 8.05
N THR A 361 -28.85 26.77 8.07
CA THR A 361 -27.49 26.27 7.82
C THR A 361 -26.69 26.00 9.11
N GLY A 362 -27.39 25.69 10.22
CA GLY A 362 -26.79 25.39 11.52
C GLY A 362 -26.49 26.62 12.37
N PRO A 363 -25.63 26.51 13.40
CA PRO A 363 -25.37 27.60 14.35
C PRO A 363 -24.85 28.87 13.68
N SER A 364 -25.30 30.04 14.16
CA SER A 364 -24.88 31.35 13.65
C SER A 364 -23.47 31.68 14.14
N VAL A 365 -22.49 31.34 13.32
CA VAL A 365 -21.05 31.50 13.59
C VAL A 365 -20.36 32.15 12.37
N PRO A 366 -19.11 32.63 12.50
CA PRO A 366 -18.36 33.16 11.37
C PRO A 366 -18.33 32.18 10.18
N ILE A 367 -18.64 32.70 9.00
CA ILE A 367 -18.64 31.94 7.75
C ILE A 367 -17.19 31.81 7.25
N ILE A 368 -16.82 30.61 6.79
CA ILE A 368 -15.53 30.32 6.17
C ILE A 368 -15.78 30.10 4.66
N ASP A 369 -15.14 30.89 3.81
CA ASP A 369 -15.22 30.75 2.35
C ASP A 369 -13.90 30.15 1.84
N ILE A 370 -13.95 28.99 1.19
CA ILE A 370 -12.83 28.41 0.43
C ILE A 370 -12.91 28.96 -1.00
N ILE A 371 -11.88 29.69 -1.43
CA ILE A 371 -11.81 30.24 -2.78
C ILE A 371 -11.36 29.15 -3.75
N MET A 372 -12.18 28.86 -4.76
CA MET A 372 -12.02 27.68 -5.61
C MET A 372 -11.46 27.97 -7.01
N ASP A 373 -11.33 29.23 -7.43
CA ASP A 373 -10.84 29.55 -8.78
C ASP A 373 -9.31 29.63 -8.90
N GLY A 374 -8.58 29.39 -7.81
CA GLY A 374 -7.11 29.47 -7.77
C GLY A 374 -6.56 30.87 -8.04
N LYS A 375 -7.41 31.91 -8.07
CA LYS A 375 -6.99 33.29 -8.32
C LYS A 375 -6.79 34.03 -6.99
N SER A 376 -5.89 35.02 -7.02
CA SER A 376 -5.62 35.92 -5.89
C SER A 376 -6.93 36.57 -5.37
N PRO A 377 -7.05 36.89 -4.06
CA PRO A 377 -8.23 37.53 -3.47
C PRO A 377 -8.70 38.81 -4.18
N LEU A 378 -7.82 39.50 -4.91
CA LEU A 378 -8.14 40.71 -5.66
C LEU A 378 -8.72 40.47 -7.06
N LEU A 379 -8.61 39.25 -7.59
CA LEU A 379 -8.95 38.89 -8.99
C LEU A 379 -9.92 37.69 -9.10
N HIS A 380 -10.45 37.23 -7.96
CA HIS A 380 -11.31 36.05 -7.92
C HIS A 380 -12.76 36.35 -8.37
N ASN A 381 -13.38 35.36 -9.01
CA ASN A 381 -14.80 35.36 -9.32
C ASN A 381 -15.58 35.16 -8.02
N LYS A 382 -16.41 36.13 -7.63
CA LYS A 382 -17.26 36.08 -6.42
C LYS A 382 -18.17 34.84 -6.36
N ASN A 383 -18.42 34.19 -7.50
CA ASN A 383 -19.25 32.98 -7.61
C ASN A 383 -18.45 31.66 -7.47
N ALA A 384 -17.12 31.70 -7.41
CA ALA A 384 -16.26 30.52 -7.30
C ALA A 384 -15.77 30.28 -5.86
N ARG A 385 -16.70 30.23 -4.91
CA ARG A 385 -16.39 29.98 -3.49
C ARG A 385 -17.22 28.83 -2.93
N TRP A 386 -16.58 27.93 -2.20
CA TRP A 386 -17.26 26.96 -1.38
C TRP A 386 -17.41 27.50 0.03
N ARG A 387 -18.66 27.76 0.41
CA ARG A 387 -19.01 28.36 1.69
C ARG A 387 -19.30 27.30 2.76
N ILE A 388 -18.54 27.34 3.84
CA ILE A 388 -18.71 26.51 5.03
C ILE A 388 -19.51 27.31 6.07
N TYR A 389 -20.72 26.83 6.34
CA TYR A 389 -21.63 27.37 7.35
C TYR A 389 -21.46 26.68 8.70
N GLY A 390 -22.13 27.18 9.73
CA GLY A 390 -22.09 26.62 11.09
C GLY A 390 -22.37 25.13 11.16
N ALA A 391 -23.31 24.61 10.37
CA ALA A 391 -23.58 23.17 10.31
C ALA A 391 -22.34 22.31 9.98
N ASN A 392 -21.39 22.89 9.24
CA ASN A 392 -20.18 22.22 8.73
C ASN A 392 -18.88 22.75 9.36
N SER A 393 -18.90 23.91 10.02
CA SER A 393 -17.73 24.51 10.65
C SER A 393 -17.63 24.26 12.15
N VAL A 394 -18.74 23.97 12.84
CA VAL A 394 -18.73 23.71 14.29
C VAL A 394 -19.32 22.35 14.65
N VAL A 395 -18.87 21.82 15.79
CA VAL A 395 -19.28 20.54 16.36
C VAL A 395 -19.81 20.77 17.77
N LYS A 396 -21.00 20.22 18.08
CA LYS A 396 -21.54 20.22 19.44
C LYS A 396 -20.84 19.10 20.23
N VAL A 397 -20.03 19.48 21.22
CA VAL A 397 -19.26 18.54 22.05
C VAL A 397 -20.03 18.16 23.31
N SER A 398 -20.80 19.10 23.86
CA SER A 398 -21.75 18.87 24.95
C SER A 398 -22.96 19.80 24.81
N GLU A 399 -23.94 19.67 25.70
CA GLU A 399 -25.11 20.58 25.73
C GLU A 399 -24.74 22.06 25.80
N ASN A 400 -23.62 22.40 26.44
CA ASN A 400 -23.21 23.80 26.66
C ASN A 400 -22.00 24.22 25.83
N VAL A 401 -21.37 23.33 25.05
CA VAL A 401 -20.10 23.62 24.37
C VAL A 401 -20.16 23.24 22.90
N MET A 402 -19.85 24.21 22.04
CA MET A 402 -19.61 24.00 20.62
C MET A 402 -18.17 24.36 20.27
N CYS A 403 -17.51 23.55 19.45
CA CYS A 403 -16.12 23.76 19.07
C CYS A 403 -15.96 23.92 17.56
N LEU A 404 -14.95 24.69 17.15
CA LEU A 404 -14.55 24.80 15.75
C LEU A 404 -14.05 23.44 15.26
N GLY A 405 -14.70 22.88 14.25
CA GLY A 405 -14.47 21.53 13.71
C GLY A 405 -13.26 21.44 12.78
N PHE A 406 -12.18 22.14 13.12
CA PHE A 406 -10.89 22.08 12.44
C PHE A 406 -9.83 21.70 13.46
N VAL A 407 -9.04 20.68 13.14
CA VAL A 407 -8.04 20.10 14.05
C VAL A 407 -6.64 20.33 13.50
N ASP A 408 -5.67 20.42 14.39
CA ASP A 408 -4.27 20.51 14.01
C ASP A 408 -3.75 19.15 13.53
N GLY A 409 -3.20 19.12 12.32
CA GLY A 409 -2.59 17.93 11.72
C GLY A 409 -1.18 17.62 12.22
N GLY A 410 -0.61 18.46 13.09
CA GLY A 410 0.72 18.28 13.67
C GLY A 410 1.84 18.95 12.87
N SER A 411 3.09 18.64 13.22
CA SER A 411 4.28 19.37 12.75
C SER A 411 4.78 19.00 11.35
N SER A 412 4.24 17.95 10.72
CA SER A 412 4.70 17.50 9.40
C SER A 412 3.59 16.86 8.56
N PRO A 413 2.49 17.57 8.27
CA PRO A 413 1.43 17.03 7.44
C PRO A 413 1.90 16.93 5.98
N THR A 414 1.54 15.85 5.29
CA THR A 414 1.79 15.66 3.85
C THR A 414 0.91 16.56 2.99
N THR A 415 -0.15 17.15 3.55
CA THR A 415 -1.08 18.06 2.87
C THR A 415 -1.48 19.17 3.83
N SER A 416 -1.37 20.44 3.40
CA SER A 416 -1.61 21.61 4.27
C SER A 416 -3.05 21.71 4.79
N ILE A 417 -4.03 21.31 3.96
CA ILE A 417 -5.46 21.35 4.31
C ILE A 417 -6.11 20.06 3.83
N VAL A 418 -6.75 19.35 4.77
CA VAL A 418 -7.55 18.16 4.47
C VAL A 418 -9.01 18.47 4.80
N ILE A 419 -9.88 18.43 3.78
CA ILE A 419 -11.33 18.60 3.98
C ILE A 419 -11.94 17.27 4.43
N GLY A 420 -12.50 17.26 5.64
CA GLY A 420 -13.06 16.07 6.26
C GLY A 420 -14.54 15.84 5.96
N GLY A 421 -15.07 14.72 6.47
CA GLY A 421 -16.48 14.35 6.31
C GLY A 421 -17.44 15.43 6.83
N LYS A 422 -17.13 16.05 7.97
CA LYS A 422 -17.96 17.09 8.58
C LYS A 422 -18.21 18.29 7.66
N GLN A 423 -17.19 18.69 6.89
CA GLN A 423 -17.31 19.78 5.93
C GLN A 423 -18.10 19.39 4.68
N MET A 424 -18.15 18.11 4.34
CA MET A 424 -18.87 17.56 3.19
C MET A 424 -20.35 17.22 3.49
N GLU A 425 -20.74 17.10 4.76
CA GLU A 425 -22.13 16.86 5.16
C GLU A 425 -23.10 17.87 4.55
N ASP A 426 -24.22 17.39 3.99
CA ASP A 426 -25.25 18.18 3.31
C ASP A 426 -24.73 19.10 2.21
N ASN A 427 -23.61 18.71 1.59
CA ASN A 427 -23.11 19.25 0.34
C ASN A 427 -23.02 18.10 -0.65
N LEU A 428 -23.33 18.37 -1.92
CA LEU A 428 -23.05 17.43 -2.99
C LEU A 428 -21.64 17.71 -3.50
N VAL A 429 -20.76 16.71 -3.41
CA VAL A 429 -19.35 16.78 -3.84
C VAL A 429 -19.15 15.82 -5.00
N GLU A 430 -18.98 16.35 -6.21
CA GLU A 430 -18.71 15.58 -7.43
C GLU A 430 -17.20 15.58 -7.74
N ILE A 431 -16.64 14.39 -7.94
CA ILE A 431 -15.26 14.19 -8.38
C ILE A 431 -15.31 13.64 -9.80
N ASP A 432 -14.82 14.42 -10.75
CA ASP A 432 -14.74 14.08 -12.16
C ASP A 432 -13.31 13.72 -12.54
N HIS A 433 -13.04 12.42 -12.71
CA HIS A 433 -11.72 11.93 -13.12
C HIS A 433 -11.50 11.98 -14.63
N GLU A 434 -12.54 12.17 -15.44
CA GLU A 434 -12.40 12.35 -16.89
C GLU A 434 -11.90 13.76 -17.20
N THR A 435 -12.53 14.77 -16.60
CA THR A 435 -12.19 16.17 -16.85
C THR A 435 -11.26 16.79 -15.80
N ASN A 436 -10.85 15.99 -14.80
CA ASN A 436 -10.04 16.42 -13.65
C ASN A 436 -10.65 17.65 -12.96
N LYS A 437 -11.90 17.53 -12.51
CA LYS A 437 -12.61 18.61 -11.81
C LYS A 437 -13.19 18.13 -10.49
N LEU A 438 -13.15 19.02 -9.51
CA LEU A 438 -13.94 18.92 -8.29
C LEU A 438 -15.13 19.87 -8.42
N GLY A 439 -16.34 19.36 -8.29
CA GLY A 439 -17.58 20.12 -8.24
C GLY A 439 -18.19 20.08 -6.85
N VAL A 440 -18.64 21.22 -6.33
CA VAL A 440 -19.32 21.30 -5.04
C VAL A 440 -20.53 22.20 -5.14
N THR A 441 -21.65 21.81 -4.54
CA THR A 441 -22.83 22.68 -4.43
C THR A 441 -22.69 23.66 -3.27
N SER A 442 -23.50 24.73 -3.25
CA SER A 442 -23.81 25.38 -1.97
C SER A 442 -24.47 24.38 -1.01
N SER A 443 -24.36 24.60 0.30
CA SER A 443 -25.05 23.79 1.32
C SER A 443 -26.52 23.57 0.95
N LEU A 444 -26.92 22.29 0.88
CA LEU A 444 -28.28 21.87 0.55
C LEU A 444 -29.28 22.35 1.59
N LEU A 445 -28.85 22.51 2.84
CA LEU A 445 -29.65 23.05 3.93
C LEU A 445 -30.16 24.47 3.61
N ARG A 446 -29.35 25.27 2.91
CA ARG A 446 -29.77 26.61 2.44
C ARG A 446 -30.90 26.52 1.41
N MET A 447 -30.92 25.46 0.62
CA MET A 447 -31.95 25.17 -0.39
C MET A 447 -33.17 24.45 0.20
N GLY A 448 -33.23 24.25 1.53
CA GLY A 448 -34.35 23.57 2.20
C GLY A 448 -34.35 22.04 2.04
N THR A 449 -33.25 21.47 1.57
CA THR A 449 -33.07 20.01 1.43
C THR A 449 -31.82 19.53 2.18
N SER A 450 -31.58 18.23 2.20
CA SER A 450 -30.43 17.60 2.87
C SER A 450 -30.08 16.31 2.13
N CYS A 451 -28.88 15.79 2.35
CA CYS A 451 -28.45 14.55 1.71
C CYS A 451 -29.34 13.36 2.08
N SER A 452 -29.91 13.39 3.29
CA SER A 452 -30.83 12.37 3.78
C SER A 452 -32.18 12.30 3.04
N LYS A 453 -32.57 13.34 2.31
CA LYS A 453 -33.81 13.35 1.52
C LYS A 453 -33.63 12.68 0.16
N PHE A 454 -32.40 12.45 -0.27
CA PHE A 454 -32.10 11.80 -1.52
C PHE A 454 -31.93 10.30 -1.29
N LYS A 455 -32.75 9.50 -1.98
CA LYS A 455 -32.55 8.05 -2.01
C LYS A 455 -31.36 7.76 -2.91
N GLY A 456 -30.19 7.53 -2.32
CA GLY A 456 -29.00 6.95 -2.96
C GLY A 456 -28.89 5.45 -2.71
N ILE A 457 -28.02 4.82 -3.49
CA ILE A 457 -27.70 3.37 -3.48
C ILE A 457 -27.20 2.93 -2.11
#